data_AF-A0A538KBQ4-F1
#
_entry.id   AF-A0A538KBQ4-F1
#
_cell.length_a   1.000
_cell.length_b   1.000
_cell.length_c   1.000
_cell.angle_alpha   90.00
_cell.angle_beta   90.00
_cell.angle_gamma   90.00
#
_symmetry.space_group_name_H-M   'P 1'
#
loop_
_entity.id
_entity.type
_entity.pdbx_description
1 polymer ?
#
loop_
_entity_poly.entity_id
_entity_poly.type
_entity_poly.pdbx_seq_one_letter_code
_entity_poly.pdbx_strand_id
1 'polypeptide(L)'
;MLALGSTAHAVTLVSPSGDPRVARYQVWANAAAMPTPTGVVDLVLQTCPVPISDGCVLQGAPPTIYLGSTVRTRATLLHEIGHAFDAQRLTDADHAAFEAIFGDTRPWRSASNSPHEQFAEAYSLCARHPQIRAAYTAAYGYRVSPAQHRRVCALIRRAGARPATGLAPAQLTG
;
A
#
# COMPACT_ATOMS: atom_id res chain seq x y z
N MET A 1 9.88 3.32 27.59
CA MET A 1 9.66 2.82 26.22
C MET A 1 8.20 3.08 25.88
N LEU A 2 7.89 4.10 25.08
CA LEU A 2 6.54 4.30 24.55
C LEU A 2 6.38 3.41 23.32
N ALA A 3 5.47 2.44 23.39
CA ALA A 3 5.06 1.65 22.24
C ALA A 3 4.12 2.52 21.37
N LEU A 4 4.62 2.99 20.22
CA LEU A 4 3.78 3.58 19.18
C LEU A 4 2.93 2.44 18.58
N GLY A 5 1.64 2.44 18.89
CA GLY A 5 0.68 1.44 18.40
C GLY A 5 0.60 1.42 16.87
N SER A 6 0.41 0.22 16.31
CA SER A 6 0.21 0.03 14.87
C SER A 6 -1.01 0.81 14.38
N THR A 7 -0.85 1.67 13.38
CA THR A 7 -1.93 2.46 12.77
C THR A 7 -2.72 1.67 11.71
N ALA A 8 -2.90 0.36 11.89
CA ALA A 8 -3.62 -0.50 10.95
C ALA A 8 -5.11 -0.10 10.76
N HIS A 9 -5.62 0.81 11.59
CA HIS A 9 -6.97 1.36 11.53
C HIS A 9 -7.04 2.77 10.93
N ALA A 10 -5.95 3.26 10.33
CA ALA A 10 -5.89 4.62 9.84
C ALA A 10 -6.66 4.82 8.52
N VAL A 11 -6.87 3.75 7.76
CA VAL A 11 -7.63 3.80 6.50
C VAL A 11 -9.09 3.46 6.73
N THR A 12 -9.99 4.26 6.15
CA THR A 12 -11.42 3.97 6.05
C THR A 12 -11.75 3.69 4.60
N LEU A 13 -12.14 2.46 4.31
CA LEU A 13 -12.65 2.03 3.00
C LEU A 13 -14.14 2.37 2.92
N VAL A 14 -14.50 3.20 1.95
CA VAL A 14 -15.89 3.59 1.70
C VAL A 14 -16.33 3.13 0.32
N SER A 15 -17.63 2.87 0.15
CA SER A 15 -18.18 2.65 -1.18
C SER A 15 -18.79 3.96 -1.70
N PRO A 16 -18.30 4.54 -2.80
CA PRO A 16 -18.92 5.72 -3.40
C PRO A 16 -20.37 5.50 -3.82
N SER A 17 -20.71 4.25 -4.20
CA SER A 17 -22.06 3.85 -4.60
C SER A 17 -22.92 3.32 -3.44
N GLY A 18 -22.37 3.29 -2.21
CA GLY A 18 -23.06 2.71 -1.05
C GLY A 18 -23.12 1.17 -1.04
N ASP A 19 -22.27 0.47 -1.79
CA ASP A 19 -22.22 -0.99 -1.80
C ASP A 19 -21.85 -1.55 -0.41
N PRO A 20 -22.77 -2.25 0.28
CA PRO A 20 -22.54 -2.72 1.64
C PRO A 20 -21.46 -3.81 1.72
N ARG A 21 -21.12 -4.44 0.59
CA ARG A 21 -20.08 -5.48 0.54
C ARG A 21 -18.69 -4.92 0.84
N VAL A 22 -18.46 -3.60 0.72
CA VAL A 22 -17.19 -2.95 1.07
C VAL A 22 -16.80 -3.19 2.54
N ALA A 23 -17.77 -3.27 3.45
CA ALA A 23 -17.51 -3.44 4.89
C ALA A 23 -16.65 -4.68 5.21
N ARG A 24 -16.79 -5.79 4.45
CA ARG A 24 -15.98 -7.00 4.68
C ARG A 24 -14.49 -6.80 4.36
N TYR A 25 -14.17 -5.87 3.46
CA TYR A 25 -12.80 -5.56 3.06
C TYR A 25 -12.10 -4.67 4.10
N GLN A 26 -12.86 -3.83 4.82
CA GLN A 26 -12.32 -3.06 5.93
C GLN A 26 -11.68 -3.97 6.99
N VAL A 27 -12.25 -5.15 7.24
CA VAL A 27 -11.68 -6.13 8.18
C VAL A 27 -10.26 -6.54 7.78
N TRP A 28 -9.98 -6.66 6.48
CA TRP A 28 -8.64 -7.01 5.99
C TRP A 28 -7.65 -5.87 6.13
N ALA A 29 -8.07 -4.62 5.90
CA ALA A 29 -7.26 -3.44 6.13
C ALA A 29 -6.95 -3.27 7.63
N ASN A 30 -7.96 -3.37 8.48
CA ASN A 30 -7.83 -3.34 9.94
C ASN A 30 -6.89 -4.41 10.50
N ALA A 31 -6.86 -5.59 9.87
CA ALA A 31 -5.99 -6.69 10.27
C ALA A 31 -4.58 -6.62 9.64
N ALA A 32 -4.22 -5.55 8.94
CA ALA A 32 -2.89 -5.38 8.39
C ALA A 32 -1.86 -5.23 9.52
N ALA A 33 -0.74 -5.96 9.41
CA ALA A 33 0.38 -5.81 10.35
C ALA A 33 1.26 -4.57 10.05
N MET A 34 1.00 -3.88 8.94
CA MET A 34 1.70 -2.65 8.54
C MET A 34 0.78 -1.44 8.70
N PRO A 35 1.34 -0.24 8.92
CA PRO A 35 0.60 1.00 8.83
C PRO A 35 -0.18 1.10 7.51
N THR A 36 -1.45 1.46 7.57
CA THR A 36 -2.26 1.78 6.39
C THR A 36 -2.13 3.28 6.08
N PRO A 37 -2.46 3.73 4.85
CA PRO A 37 -2.66 5.15 4.61
C PRO A 37 -3.71 5.72 5.58
N THR A 38 -3.61 7.01 5.89
CA THR A 38 -4.56 7.75 6.72
C THR A 38 -5.69 8.31 5.89
N GLY A 39 -6.92 8.24 6.42
CA GLY A 39 -8.09 8.88 5.83
C GLY A 39 -8.93 7.93 4.99
N VAL A 40 -9.71 8.51 4.08
CA VAL A 40 -10.66 7.78 3.24
C VAL A 40 -9.97 7.27 1.98
N VAL A 41 -10.27 6.02 1.63
CA VAL A 41 -9.96 5.43 0.33
C VAL A 41 -11.26 4.84 -0.21
N ASP A 42 -11.63 5.21 -1.42
CA ASP A 42 -12.80 4.65 -2.08
C ASP A 42 -12.51 3.22 -2.51
N LEU A 43 -13.44 2.29 -2.28
CA LEU A 43 -13.39 0.92 -2.77
C LEU A 43 -14.58 0.66 -3.70
N VAL A 44 -14.27 0.44 -4.98
CA VAL A 44 -15.21 0.11 -6.04
C VAL A 44 -15.05 -1.36 -6.41
N LEU A 45 -16.12 -2.15 -6.24
CA LEU A 45 -16.11 -3.58 -6.56
C LEU A 45 -16.40 -3.82 -8.05
N GLN A 46 -15.62 -3.20 -8.93
CA GLN A 46 -15.70 -3.34 -10.39
C GLN A 46 -14.29 -3.53 -10.96
N THR A 47 -14.22 -4.01 -12.20
CA THR A 47 -12.96 -4.07 -12.96
C THR A 47 -12.34 -2.68 -13.06
N CYS A 48 -11.00 -2.62 -13.01
CA CYS A 48 -10.29 -1.37 -13.22
C CYS A 48 -10.71 -0.73 -14.56
N PRO A 49 -11.02 0.58 -14.59
CA PRO A 49 -11.39 1.25 -15.84
C PRO A 49 -10.20 1.39 -16.81
N VAL A 50 -8.98 1.13 -16.35
CA VAL A 50 -7.77 1.07 -17.17
C VAL A 50 -7.52 -0.38 -17.58
N PRO A 51 -7.35 -0.70 -18.87
CA PRO A 51 -7.30 -2.08 -19.38
C PRO A 51 -5.93 -2.74 -19.16
N ILE A 52 -5.44 -2.72 -17.92
CA ILE A 52 -4.12 -3.25 -17.53
C ILE A 52 -4.28 -4.43 -16.55
N SER A 53 -5.30 -4.42 -15.70
CA SER A 53 -5.55 -5.44 -14.67
C SER A 53 -7.00 -5.38 -14.15
N ASP A 54 -7.49 -6.46 -13.54
CA ASP A 54 -8.83 -6.49 -12.93
C ASP A 54 -8.90 -5.73 -11.58
N GLY A 55 -7.75 -5.34 -11.03
CA GLY A 55 -7.63 -4.49 -9.84
C GLY A 55 -6.58 -3.41 -10.04
N CYS A 56 -6.82 -2.22 -9.50
CA CYS A 56 -5.90 -1.09 -9.58
C CYS A 56 -6.25 -0.03 -8.54
N VAL A 57 -5.35 0.93 -8.33
CA VAL A 57 -5.65 2.19 -7.66
C VAL A 57 -5.55 3.35 -8.65
N LEU A 58 -6.55 4.24 -8.60
CA LEU A 58 -6.48 5.56 -9.22
C LEU A 58 -6.18 6.59 -8.12
N GLN A 59 -5.16 7.40 -8.36
CA GLN A 59 -4.79 8.47 -7.44
C GLN A 59 -5.81 9.61 -7.53
N GLY A 60 -6.12 10.23 -6.38
CA GLY A 60 -7.16 11.25 -6.25
C GLY A 60 -7.32 11.71 -4.80
N ALA A 61 -8.32 12.54 -4.53
CA ALA A 61 -8.68 12.98 -3.18
C ALA A 61 -10.19 12.75 -2.93
N PRO A 62 -10.60 11.57 -2.42
CA PRO A 62 -9.77 10.43 -2.01
C PRO A 62 -9.25 9.58 -3.19
N PRO A 63 -8.20 8.76 -3.00
CA PRO A 63 -7.82 7.76 -3.99
C PRO A 63 -8.86 6.63 -4.07
N THR A 64 -8.97 5.99 -5.24
CA THR A 64 -9.97 4.96 -5.52
C THR A 64 -9.32 3.63 -5.86
N ILE A 65 -9.59 2.59 -5.07
CA ILE A 65 -9.25 1.20 -5.36
C ILE A 65 -10.39 0.55 -6.14
N TYR A 66 -10.07 0.00 -7.29
CA TYR A 66 -10.94 -0.91 -8.04
C TYR A 66 -10.55 -2.35 -7.75
N LEU A 67 -11.53 -3.17 -7.38
CA LEU A 67 -11.33 -4.58 -7.07
C LEU A 67 -12.35 -5.46 -7.81
N GLY A 68 -11.97 -5.82 -9.03
CA GLY A 68 -12.75 -6.64 -9.94
C GLY A 68 -12.93 -8.07 -9.46
N SER A 69 -13.90 -8.76 -10.05
CA SER A 69 -14.41 -10.03 -9.52
C SER A 69 -13.37 -11.13 -9.41
N THR A 70 -12.34 -11.13 -10.27
CA THR A 70 -11.31 -12.18 -10.34
C THR A 70 -10.16 -11.96 -9.36
N VAL A 71 -10.04 -10.76 -8.79
CA VAL A 71 -8.92 -10.37 -7.92
C VAL A 71 -9.37 -9.89 -6.54
N ARG A 72 -10.60 -10.21 -6.10
CA ARG A 72 -11.13 -9.88 -4.76
C ARG A 72 -10.51 -10.70 -3.62
N THR A 73 -9.19 -10.69 -3.54
CA THR A 73 -8.42 -11.39 -2.50
C THR A 73 -7.89 -10.40 -1.48
N ARG A 74 -7.58 -10.90 -0.28
CA ARG A 74 -6.89 -10.12 0.75
C ARG A 74 -5.53 -9.62 0.26
N ALA A 75 -4.82 -10.43 -0.53
CA ALA A 75 -3.51 -10.07 -1.05
C ALA A 75 -3.60 -8.90 -2.03
N THR A 76 -4.56 -8.94 -2.97
CA THR A 76 -4.78 -7.86 -3.93
C THR A 76 -5.24 -6.59 -3.25
N LEU A 77 -6.21 -6.64 -2.32
CA LEU A 77 -6.61 -5.42 -1.61
C LEU A 77 -5.42 -4.75 -0.91
N LEU A 78 -4.58 -5.55 -0.24
CA LEU A 78 -3.41 -5.01 0.46
C LEU A 78 -2.33 -4.53 -0.51
N HIS A 79 -2.23 -5.09 -1.72
CA HIS A 79 -1.39 -4.55 -2.79
C HIS A 79 -1.83 -3.14 -3.17
N GLU A 80 -3.12 -2.95 -3.45
CA GLU A 80 -3.66 -1.64 -3.83
C GLU A 80 -3.58 -0.62 -2.68
N ILE A 81 -3.76 -1.07 -1.42
CA ILE A 81 -3.48 -0.23 -0.24
C ILE A 81 -2.00 0.14 -0.17
N GLY A 82 -1.09 -0.75 -0.60
CA GLY A 82 0.34 -0.48 -0.72
C GLY A 82 0.63 0.67 -1.68
N HIS A 83 -0.05 0.73 -2.83
CA HIS A 83 0.06 1.86 -3.76
C HIS A 83 -0.48 3.17 -3.18
N ALA A 84 -1.60 3.13 -2.44
CA ALA A 84 -2.11 4.31 -1.74
C ALA A 84 -1.15 4.76 -0.61
N PHE A 85 -0.52 3.80 0.08
CA PHE A 85 0.50 4.07 1.08
C PHE A 85 1.74 4.70 0.47
N ASP A 86 2.22 4.18 -0.66
CA ASP A 86 3.34 4.75 -1.41
C ASP A 86 3.10 6.23 -1.70
N ALA A 87 2.01 6.54 -2.38
CA ALA A 87 1.66 7.90 -2.77
C ALA A 87 1.55 8.87 -1.58
N GLN A 88 1.06 8.40 -0.42
CA GLN A 88 0.85 9.26 0.75
C GLN A 88 2.10 9.37 1.65
N ARG A 89 2.90 8.30 1.75
CA ARG A 89 3.88 8.15 2.84
C ARG A 89 5.31 7.99 2.39
N LEU A 90 5.59 7.46 1.20
CA LEU A 90 6.97 7.30 0.76
C LEU A 90 7.52 8.63 0.22
N THR A 91 8.81 8.82 0.43
CA THR A 91 9.61 9.90 -0.16
C THR A 91 10.59 9.29 -1.15
N ASP A 92 11.22 10.11 -1.99
CA ASP A 92 12.27 9.67 -2.91
C ASP A 92 13.40 8.89 -2.17
N ALA A 93 13.72 9.30 -0.94
CA ALA A 93 14.70 8.60 -0.12
C ALA A 93 14.22 7.20 0.30
N ASP A 94 12.92 6.99 0.50
CA ASP A 94 12.39 5.66 0.80
C ASP A 94 12.28 4.80 -0.46
N HIS A 95 11.98 5.39 -1.62
CA HIS A 95 12.07 4.70 -2.92
C HIS A 95 13.49 4.17 -3.15
N ALA A 96 14.50 5.05 -3.02
CA ALA A 96 15.90 4.67 -3.14
C ALA A 96 16.31 3.60 -2.11
N ALA A 97 15.80 3.69 -0.87
CA ALA A 97 16.08 2.69 0.15
C ALA A 97 15.43 1.33 -0.16
N PHE A 98 14.25 1.31 -0.77
CA PHE A 98 13.59 0.09 -1.24
C PHE A 98 14.37 -0.53 -2.40
N GLU A 99 14.69 0.26 -3.42
CA GLU A 99 15.50 -0.12 -4.57
C GLU A 99 16.84 -0.75 -4.15
N ALA A 100 17.53 -0.14 -3.18
CA ALA A 100 18.78 -0.65 -2.61
C ALA A 100 18.64 -1.99 -1.85
N ILE A 101 17.45 -2.35 -1.37
CA ILE A 101 17.22 -3.68 -0.76
C ILE A 101 17.25 -4.79 -1.83
N PHE A 102 16.83 -4.47 -3.05
CA PHE A 102 16.75 -5.41 -4.17
C PHE A 102 17.88 -5.25 -5.19
N GLY A 103 18.71 -4.21 -5.05
CA GLY A 103 19.72 -3.88 -6.05
C GLY A 103 19.08 -3.40 -7.36
N ASP A 104 17.89 -2.82 -7.28
CA ASP A 104 17.19 -2.25 -8.43
C ASP A 104 17.69 -0.83 -8.66
N THR A 105 17.95 -0.47 -9.91
CA THR A 105 18.40 0.88 -10.30
C THR A 105 17.48 1.52 -11.33
N ARG A 106 16.36 0.86 -11.63
CA ARG A 106 15.36 1.35 -12.59
C ARG A 106 14.54 2.48 -11.95
N PRO A 107 13.99 3.41 -12.75
CA PRO A 107 13.05 4.41 -12.23
C PRO A 107 11.86 3.78 -11.52
N TRP A 108 11.38 4.40 -10.44
CA TRP A 108 10.27 3.89 -9.60
C TRP A 108 9.06 3.37 -10.38
N ARG A 109 8.66 4.08 -11.45
CA ARG A 109 7.50 3.75 -12.32
C ARG A 109 7.90 3.21 -13.71
N SER A 110 9.04 2.55 -13.85
CA SER A 110 9.50 2.01 -15.14
C SER A 110 8.70 0.79 -15.61
N ALA A 111 8.35 0.72 -16.90
CA ALA A 111 7.81 -0.52 -17.47
C ALA A 111 8.92 -1.56 -17.74
N SER A 112 8.72 -2.87 -17.60
CA SER A 112 7.65 -3.59 -16.88
C SER A 112 8.15 -4.05 -15.50
N ASN A 113 7.25 -4.51 -14.61
CA ASN A 113 7.62 -5.01 -13.27
C ASN A 113 8.39 -3.94 -12.46
N SER A 114 7.83 -2.73 -12.42
CA SER A 114 8.45 -1.55 -11.82
C SER A 114 8.78 -1.76 -10.33
N PRO A 115 9.76 -1.02 -9.78
CA PRO A 115 9.95 -0.93 -8.34
C PRO A 115 8.67 -0.60 -7.57
N HIS A 116 7.81 0.27 -8.11
CA HIS A 116 6.48 0.60 -7.59
C HIS A 116 5.57 -0.62 -7.42
N GLU A 117 5.45 -1.49 -8.44
CA GLU A 117 4.63 -2.71 -8.31
C GLU A 117 5.25 -3.71 -7.32
N GLN A 118 6.59 -3.83 -7.32
CA GLN A 118 7.28 -4.68 -6.35
C GLN A 118 7.11 -4.20 -4.91
N PHE A 119 7.03 -2.88 -4.70
CA PHE A 119 6.74 -2.31 -3.40
C PHE A 119 5.34 -2.67 -2.91
N ALA A 120 4.32 -2.58 -3.77
CA ALA A 120 2.96 -2.96 -3.41
C ALA A 120 2.84 -4.45 -3.06
N GLU A 121 3.53 -5.32 -3.79
CA GLU A 121 3.65 -6.74 -3.44
C GLU A 121 4.34 -6.94 -2.08
N ALA A 122 5.42 -6.19 -1.83
CA ALA A 122 6.13 -6.24 -0.56
C ALA A 122 5.26 -5.75 0.61
N TYR A 123 4.48 -4.68 0.40
CA TYR A 123 3.52 -4.19 1.38
C TYR A 123 2.46 -5.26 1.68
N SER A 124 1.85 -5.85 0.64
CA SER A 124 0.86 -6.93 0.79
C SER A 124 1.41 -8.13 1.57
N LEU A 125 2.67 -8.49 1.32
CA LEU A 125 3.34 -9.55 2.06
C LEU A 125 3.59 -9.15 3.52
N CYS A 126 4.19 -7.97 3.78
CA CYS A 126 4.46 -7.48 5.14
C CYS A 126 3.18 -7.32 5.98
N ALA A 127 2.09 -6.88 5.36
CA ALA A 127 0.80 -6.68 6.02
C ALA A 127 0.13 -8.01 6.43
N ARG A 128 0.41 -9.11 5.72
CA ARG A 128 -0.12 -10.44 6.04
C ARG A 128 0.85 -11.28 6.88
N HIS A 129 2.14 -11.07 6.70
CA HIS A 129 3.22 -11.89 7.25
C HIS A 129 4.34 -10.96 7.76
N PRO A 130 4.35 -10.60 9.05
CA PRO A 130 5.42 -9.77 9.63
C PRO A 130 6.82 -10.36 9.48
N GLN A 131 6.89 -11.68 9.30
CA GLN A 131 8.10 -12.47 9.09
C GLN A 131 7.81 -13.61 8.11
N ILE A 132 8.82 -14.01 7.33
CA ILE A 132 8.80 -15.19 6.47
C ILE A 132 9.98 -16.09 6.82
N ARG A 133 9.83 -17.41 6.64
CA ARG A 133 10.87 -18.41 6.98
C ARG A 133 11.69 -18.86 5.78
N ALA A 134 11.19 -18.66 4.58
CA ALA A 134 11.84 -19.03 3.32
C ALA A 134 11.72 -17.89 2.32
N ALA A 135 12.45 -18.00 1.19
CA ALA A 135 12.28 -17.07 0.09
C ALA A 135 10.84 -17.12 -0.45
N TYR A 136 10.35 -15.97 -0.91
CA TYR A 136 9.00 -15.82 -1.44
C TYR A 136 9.06 -15.17 -2.82
N THR A 137 8.22 -15.67 -3.73
CA THR A 137 8.07 -15.14 -5.09
C THR A 137 6.60 -14.81 -5.33
N ALA A 138 6.34 -13.67 -5.95
CA ALA A 138 4.99 -13.23 -6.32
C ALA A 138 4.99 -12.55 -7.70
N ALA A 139 3.92 -11.83 -7.99
CA ALA A 139 3.75 -11.08 -9.23
C ALA A 139 4.85 -10.02 -9.39
N TYR A 140 4.91 -9.43 -10.58
CA TYR A 140 5.84 -8.34 -10.92
C TYR A 140 7.32 -8.67 -10.70
N GLY A 141 7.68 -9.95 -10.84
CA GLY A 141 9.06 -10.41 -10.60
C GLY A 141 9.51 -10.28 -9.15
N TYR A 142 8.60 -10.00 -8.20
CA TYR A 142 8.93 -9.83 -6.80
C TYR A 142 9.49 -11.13 -6.23
N ARG A 143 10.76 -11.09 -5.80
CA ARG A 143 11.48 -12.18 -5.16
C ARG A 143 12.18 -11.65 -3.94
N VAL A 144 11.88 -12.22 -2.78
CA VAL A 144 12.35 -11.69 -1.49
C VAL A 144 12.88 -12.80 -0.60
N SER A 145 14.06 -12.58 -0.02
CA SER A 145 14.59 -13.42 1.06
C SER A 145 14.04 -12.99 2.43
N PRO A 146 14.09 -13.85 3.47
CA PRO A 146 13.71 -13.45 4.83
C PRO A 146 14.43 -12.19 5.35
N ALA A 147 15.68 -11.97 4.96
CA ALA A 147 16.44 -10.77 5.35
C ALA A 147 15.93 -9.51 4.65
N GLN A 148 15.70 -9.57 3.33
CA GLN A 148 15.12 -8.46 2.58
C GLN A 148 13.72 -8.13 3.07
N HIS A 149 12.88 -9.15 3.34
CA HIS A 149 11.53 -8.98 3.87
C HIS A 149 11.53 -8.17 5.18
N ARG A 150 12.39 -8.55 6.14
CA ARG A 150 12.55 -7.79 7.38
C ARG A 150 12.94 -6.33 7.14
N ARG A 151 13.86 -6.07 6.20
CA ARG A 151 14.30 -4.71 5.84
C ARG A 151 13.16 -3.90 5.23
N VAL A 152 12.38 -4.48 4.31
CA VAL A 152 11.23 -3.80 3.71
C VAL A 152 10.14 -3.52 4.74
N CYS A 153 9.76 -4.49 5.58
CA CYS A 153 8.74 -4.23 6.59
C CYS A 153 9.19 -3.16 7.60
N ALA A 154 10.50 -3.09 7.91
CA ALA A 154 11.04 -2.01 8.74
C ALA A 154 10.98 -0.64 8.05
N LEU A 155 11.26 -0.58 6.75
CA LEU A 155 11.10 0.62 5.92
C LEU A 155 9.64 1.10 5.94
N ILE A 156 8.68 0.21 5.70
CA ILE A 156 7.24 0.55 5.70
C ILE A 156 6.80 1.09 7.07
N ARG A 157 7.21 0.43 8.16
CA ARG A 157 6.90 0.90 9.53
C ARG A 157 7.48 2.28 9.81
N ARG A 158 8.74 2.53 9.42
CA ARG A 158 9.38 3.84 9.58
C ARG A 158 8.64 4.91 8.77
N ALA A 159 8.28 4.61 7.53
CA ALA A 159 7.55 5.53 6.67
C ALA A 159 6.18 5.91 7.26
N GLY A 160 5.45 4.93 7.79
CA GLY A 160 4.13 5.14 8.40
C GLY A 160 4.16 5.86 9.75
N ALA A 161 5.26 5.76 10.50
CA ALA A 161 5.44 6.43 11.78
C ALA A 161 5.81 7.92 11.67
N ARG A 162 6.16 8.40 10.47
CA ARG A 162 6.42 9.83 10.27
C ARG A 162 5.14 10.64 10.48
N PRO A 163 5.22 11.83 11.11
CA PRO A 163 4.11 12.78 11.10
C PRO A 163 3.66 13.00 9.66
N ALA A 164 2.35 13.05 9.42
CA ALA A 164 1.86 13.54 8.15
C ALA A 164 2.42 14.95 7.97
N THR A 165 3.15 15.18 6.88
CA THR A 165 3.58 16.53 6.51
C THR A 165 2.30 17.34 6.37
N GLY A 166 2.04 18.22 7.34
CA GLY A 166 0.79 18.96 7.38
C GLY A 166 0.59 19.71 6.08
N LEU A 167 -0.61 19.64 5.53
CA LEU A 167 -1.16 20.80 4.85
C LEU A 167 -1.07 21.94 5.86
N ALA A 168 -0.15 22.87 5.66
CA ALA A 168 -0.19 24.12 6.40
C ALA A 168 -1.61 24.69 6.24
N PRO A 169 -2.30 25.09 7.31
CA PRO A 169 -3.57 25.79 7.15
C PRO A 169 -3.29 27.04 6.32
N ALA A 170 -4.02 27.18 5.21
CA ALA A 170 -4.07 28.45 4.49
C ALA A 170 -4.47 29.52 5.51
N GLN A 171 -3.56 30.46 5.78
CA GLN A 171 -3.87 31.63 6.59
C GLN A 171 -4.97 32.40 5.85
N LEU A 172 -6.19 32.38 6.40
CA LEU A 172 -7.20 33.37 6.08
C LEU A 172 -6.70 34.70 6.66
N THR A 173 -6.08 35.53 5.82
CA THR A 173 -5.97 36.96 6.08
C THR A 173 -7.34 37.58 5.87
N GLY A 174 -7.87 38.19 6.93
CA GLY A 174 -9.08 39.01 6.89
C GLY A 174 -8.88 40.39 6.27
#